data_AF-A0A8J5WUV4-F1
#
_entry.id   AF-A0A8J5WUV4-F1
#
_cell.length_a   1.000
_cell.length_b   1.000
_cell.length_c   1.000
_cell.angle_alpha   90.00
_cell.angle_beta   90.00
_cell.angle_gamma   90.00
#
_symmetry.space_group_name_H-M   'P 1'
#
loop_
_entity.id
_entity.type
_entity.pdbx_description
1 polymer ?
#
loop_
_entity_poly.entity_id
_entity_poly.type
_entity_poly.pdbx_seq_one_letter_code
_entity_poly.pdbx_strand_id
1 'polypeptide(L)'
;MAKVHPNVAAVPELLCGGAPAVLTVWRKSLLFNCHGFTVFDARGDLAFRVDCYGSSARRAEVVLMDVAGKPLLTVRRKRLSLTDHWVIYHGDSDSAAPLLSVRRHVGLRGASKALAHVTPLSSTPPSPAEAYVVEGSYGRRACAVRDARGQAVAEVRRKESVGDDVFRLVADPRLGAPLAMAIVIAIDEMFPGGGARSLLRTTCSAQHPPPKFLQFLFQTNRQKTEELLLQTCSSVPAESM
;
A
#
# COMPACT_ATOMS: atom_id res chain seq x y z
N MET A 1 -19.87 -45.46 12.26
CA MET A 1 -19.01 -45.03 11.13
C MET A 1 -18.36 -43.73 11.53
N ALA A 2 -17.03 -43.74 11.71
CA ALA A 2 -16.30 -42.72 12.45
C ALA A 2 -16.20 -41.39 11.68
N LYS A 3 -16.46 -40.31 12.40
CA LYS A 3 -16.41 -38.92 11.97
C LYS A 3 -14.94 -38.50 11.91
N VAL A 4 -14.43 -38.22 10.72
CA VAL A 4 -13.03 -37.79 10.52
C VAL A 4 -13.02 -36.31 10.15
N HIS A 5 -12.64 -35.49 11.12
CA HIS A 5 -11.78 -34.31 10.97
C HIS A 5 -10.86 -34.36 12.21
N PRO A 6 -9.61 -33.85 12.18
CA PRO A 6 -9.18 -32.68 11.40
C PRO A 6 -7.78 -32.83 10.77
N ASN A 7 -7.39 -31.88 9.91
CA ASN A 7 -5.97 -31.54 9.82
C ASN A 7 -5.80 -30.02 9.88
N VAL A 8 -5.27 -29.61 11.03
CA VAL A 8 -4.73 -28.28 11.31
C VAL A 8 -3.48 -28.11 10.46
N ALA A 9 -3.52 -27.19 9.50
CA ALA A 9 -2.33 -26.72 8.81
C ALA A 9 -2.13 -25.23 9.15
N ALA A 10 -1.32 -25.05 10.20
CA ALA A 10 -0.46 -23.91 10.50
C ALA A 10 -0.92 -22.51 10.05
N VAL A 11 -1.44 -21.74 11.01
CA VAL A 11 -1.26 -20.29 11.03
C VAL A 11 0.00 -19.99 11.84
N PRO A 12 1.09 -19.56 11.21
CA PRO A 12 2.06 -18.65 11.82
C PRO A 12 1.98 -17.33 11.02
N GLU A 13 1.83 -16.14 11.59
CA GLU A 13 2.50 -15.62 12.77
C GLU A 13 1.64 -14.54 13.43
N LEU A 14 1.16 -14.84 14.63
CA LEU A 14 0.80 -13.83 15.62
C LEU A 14 1.95 -13.75 16.63
N LEU A 15 3.11 -13.22 16.22
CA LEU A 15 4.19 -12.87 17.15
C LEU A 15 4.87 -11.58 16.70
N CYS A 16 4.81 -10.57 17.58
CA CYS A 16 5.60 -9.35 17.51
C CYS A 16 7.09 -9.69 17.30
N GLY A 17 7.65 -9.37 16.13
CA GLY A 17 9.10 -9.51 15.86
C GLY A 17 9.53 -9.82 14.43
N GLY A 18 8.64 -9.85 13.43
CA GLY A 18 9.01 -10.11 12.04
C GLY A 18 9.89 -9.03 11.39
N ALA A 19 10.56 -9.38 10.29
CA ALA A 19 11.25 -8.37 9.47
C ALA A 19 10.21 -7.47 8.76
N PRO A 20 10.52 -6.18 8.51
CA PRO A 20 9.63 -5.31 7.74
C PRO A 20 9.31 -5.89 6.36
N ALA A 21 8.03 -5.86 5.99
CA ALA A 21 7.61 -6.26 4.66
C ALA A 21 8.06 -5.22 3.63
N VAL A 22 8.79 -5.67 2.62
CA VAL A 22 9.22 -4.83 1.50
C VAL A 22 8.36 -5.15 0.29
N LEU A 23 7.63 -4.15 -0.18
CA LEU A 23 6.69 -4.27 -1.27
C LEU A 23 7.08 -3.33 -2.42
N THR A 24 6.91 -3.80 -3.65
CA THR A 24 6.93 -2.98 -4.86
C THR A 24 5.50 -2.69 -5.27
N VAL A 25 5.10 -1.42 -5.20
CA VAL A 25 3.77 -0.97 -5.57
C VAL A 25 3.82 -0.38 -6.97
N TRP A 26 2.96 -0.87 -7.86
CA TRP A 26 2.75 -0.34 -9.19
C TRP A 26 1.34 0.24 -9.30
N ARG A 27 1.22 1.53 -9.62
CA ARG A 27 -0.05 2.27 -9.76
C ARG A 27 -0.78 1.97 -11.07
N LYS A 28 -0.86 0.68 -11.44
CA LYS A 28 -1.66 0.19 -12.55
C LYS A 28 -2.36 -1.09 -12.12
N SER A 29 -3.62 -1.26 -12.54
CA SER A 29 -4.35 -2.52 -12.36
C SER A 29 -3.93 -3.51 -13.45
N LEU A 30 -3.96 -4.80 -13.11
CA LEU A 30 -3.83 -5.90 -14.09
C LEU A 30 -5.14 -6.15 -14.84
N LEU A 31 -6.27 -5.67 -14.32
CA LEU A 31 -7.58 -5.87 -14.94
C LEU A 31 -7.83 -4.81 -16.02
N PHE A 32 -8.23 -5.26 -17.21
CA PHE A 32 -8.57 -4.37 -18.31
C PHE A 32 -9.71 -3.43 -17.90
N ASN A 33 -9.54 -2.13 -18.19
CA ASN A 33 -10.48 -1.05 -17.83
C ASN A 33 -10.66 -0.79 -16.32
N CYS A 34 -9.79 -1.31 -15.46
CA CYS A 34 -9.79 -0.98 -14.04
C CYS A 34 -8.70 0.04 -13.70
N HIS A 35 -8.99 0.87 -12.71
CA HIS A 35 -8.03 1.75 -12.07
C HIS A 35 -7.67 1.15 -10.71
N GLY A 36 -6.37 1.02 -10.43
CA GLY A 36 -5.93 0.24 -9.28
C GLY A 36 -4.41 0.18 -9.13
N PHE A 37 -3.97 -0.64 -8.18
CA PHE A 37 -2.57 -0.93 -7.91
C PHE A 37 -2.32 -2.43 -7.98
N THR A 38 -1.10 -2.78 -8.38
CA THR A 38 -0.57 -4.13 -8.28
C THR A 38 0.61 -4.09 -7.31
N VAL A 39 0.59 -4.92 -6.29
CA VAL A 39 1.61 -4.93 -5.24
C VAL A 39 2.34 -6.25 -5.26
N PHE A 40 3.65 -6.19 -5.38
CA PHE A 40 4.54 -7.35 -5.37
C PHE A 40 5.37 -7.38 -4.10
N ASP A 41 5.69 -8.57 -3.60
CA ASP A 41 6.61 -8.74 -2.49
C ASP A 41 8.08 -8.56 -2.91
N ALA A 42 9.01 -8.84 -1.99
CA ALA A 42 10.45 -8.78 -2.24
C ALA A 42 10.96 -9.87 -3.20
N ARG A 43 10.21 -10.97 -3.36
CA ARG A 43 10.52 -12.09 -4.25
C ARG A 43 10.00 -11.84 -5.68
N GLY A 44 9.14 -10.85 -5.85
CA GLY A 44 8.48 -10.53 -7.10
C GLY A 44 7.14 -11.25 -7.28
N ASP A 45 6.66 -11.94 -6.26
CA ASP A 45 5.36 -12.60 -6.25
C ASP A 45 4.26 -11.55 -5.99
N LEU A 46 3.08 -11.76 -6.59
CA LEU A 46 1.93 -10.90 -6.32
C LEU A 46 1.58 -11.02 -4.84
N ALA A 47 1.55 -9.90 -4.12
CA ALA A 47 1.18 -9.83 -2.72
C ALA A 47 -0.27 -9.37 -2.56
N PHE A 48 -0.62 -8.29 -3.26
CA PHE A 48 -1.97 -7.73 -3.21
C PHE A 48 -2.42 -7.21 -4.58
N ARG A 49 -3.73 -7.30 -4.79
CA ARG A 49 -4.42 -6.60 -5.86
C ARG A 49 -5.25 -5.47 -5.26
N VAL A 50 -5.23 -4.30 -5.89
CA VAL A 50 -6.05 -3.17 -5.47
C VAL A 50 -6.88 -2.74 -6.66
N ASP A 51 -8.20 -2.78 -6.52
CA ASP A 51 -9.11 -2.35 -7.57
C ASP A 51 -10.10 -1.32 -7.03
N CYS A 52 -10.40 -0.33 -7.86
CA CYS A 52 -11.44 0.65 -7.59
C CYS A 52 -12.78 0.11 -8.10
N TYR A 53 -13.74 -0.07 -7.20
CA TYR A 53 -15.11 -0.47 -7.50
C TYR A 53 -16.03 0.74 -7.31
N GLY A 54 -16.79 1.10 -8.34
CA GLY A 54 -17.78 2.15 -8.22
C GLY A 54 -18.27 2.67 -9.57
N SER A 55 -19.57 2.93 -9.65
CA SER A 55 -20.21 3.50 -10.84
C SER A 55 -20.12 5.03 -10.91
N SER A 56 -19.63 5.70 -9.85
CA SER A 56 -19.45 7.14 -9.83
C SER A 56 -18.38 7.58 -8.82
N ALA A 57 -17.70 8.69 -9.10
CA ALA A 57 -16.68 9.28 -8.23
C ALA A 57 -17.15 9.60 -6.79
N ARG A 58 -18.48 9.64 -6.56
CA ARG A 58 -19.09 9.90 -5.24
C ARG A 58 -19.31 8.63 -4.41
N ARG A 59 -19.27 7.45 -5.03
CA ARG A 59 -19.50 6.13 -4.39
C ARG A 59 -18.38 5.14 -4.71
N ALA A 60 -17.24 5.64 -5.19
CA ALA A 60 -16.13 4.78 -5.51
C ALA A 60 -15.44 4.33 -4.21
N GLU A 61 -15.24 3.02 -4.11
CA GLU A 61 -14.59 2.32 -3.02
C GLU A 61 -13.36 1.63 -3.59
N VAL A 62 -12.25 1.67 -2.85
CA VAL A 62 -11.04 0.97 -3.28
C VAL A 62 -10.86 -0.24 -2.39
N VAL A 63 -10.82 -1.43 -3.02
CA VAL A 63 -10.75 -2.71 -2.30
C VAL A 63 -9.35 -3.27 -2.47
N LEU A 64 -8.69 -3.53 -1.34
CA LEU A 64 -7.44 -4.27 -1.25
C LEU A 64 -7.77 -5.76 -1.09
N MET A 65 -7.28 -6.56 -2.02
CA MET A 65 -7.50 -8.01 -2.08
C MET A 65 -6.19 -8.78 -1.96
N ASP A 66 -6.29 -10.01 -1.48
CA ASP A 66 -5.20 -10.99 -1.58
C ASP A 66 -5.04 -11.53 -3.02
N VAL A 67 -4.09 -12.45 -3.18
CA VAL A 67 -3.81 -13.13 -4.46
C VAL A 67 -4.99 -13.94 -5.00
N ALA A 68 -5.83 -14.49 -4.11
CA ALA A 68 -7.01 -15.25 -4.47
C ALA A 68 -8.20 -14.34 -4.83
N GLY A 69 -8.07 -13.03 -4.63
CA GLY A 69 -9.13 -12.05 -4.85
C GLY A 69 -10.09 -11.90 -3.68
N LYS A 70 -9.77 -12.43 -2.50
CA LYS A 70 -10.55 -12.20 -1.30
C LYS A 70 -10.33 -10.76 -0.80
N PRO A 71 -11.37 -9.97 -0.54
CA PRO A 71 -11.22 -8.63 0.01
C PRO A 71 -10.68 -8.69 1.44
N LEU A 72 -9.60 -7.95 1.67
CA LEU A 72 -8.95 -7.80 2.97
C LEU A 72 -9.40 -6.50 3.65
N LEU A 73 -9.34 -5.39 2.92
CA LEU A 73 -9.66 -4.06 3.43
C LEU A 73 -10.33 -3.23 2.33
N THR A 74 -11.31 -2.41 2.73
CA THR A 74 -11.96 -1.46 1.83
C THR A 74 -11.73 -0.03 2.30
N VAL A 75 -11.32 0.85 1.38
CA VAL A 75 -11.10 2.27 1.63
C VAL A 75 -12.23 3.06 0.99
N ARG A 76 -12.99 3.79 1.82
CA ARG A 76 -14.15 4.58 1.40
C ARG A 76 -13.93 6.06 1.67
N ARG A 77 -14.25 6.92 0.71
CA ARG A 77 -14.25 8.38 0.90
C ARG A 77 -15.54 8.82 1.56
N LYS A 78 -15.45 9.53 2.68
CA LYS A 78 -16.57 10.19 3.35
C LYS A 78 -16.42 11.71 3.27
N ARG A 79 -17.46 12.37 2.79
CA ARG A 79 -17.52 13.84 2.72
C ARG A 79 -18.29 14.35 3.94
N LEU A 80 -17.60 15.09 4.81
CA LEU A 80 -18.24 15.99 5.76
C LEU A 80 -18.10 17.42 5.21
N SER A 81 -19.07 18.28 5.50
CA SER A 81 -19.37 19.58 4.86
C SER A 81 -18.20 20.45 4.38
N LEU A 82 -17.00 20.38 4.97
CA LEU A 82 -15.83 21.19 4.59
C LEU A 82 -14.52 20.40 4.37
N THR A 83 -14.46 19.10 4.64
CA THR A 83 -13.22 18.33 4.47
C THR A 83 -13.51 16.86 4.16
N ASP A 84 -12.85 16.35 3.10
CA ASP A 84 -12.88 14.94 2.78
C ASP A 84 -12.02 14.15 3.77
N HIS A 85 -12.52 12.98 4.19
CA HIS A 85 -11.72 12.00 4.91
C HIS A 85 -11.97 10.61 4.33
N TRP A 86 -11.05 9.71 4.57
CA TRP A 86 -11.11 8.33 4.12
C TRP A 86 -11.23 7.43 5.34
N VAL A 87 -12.03 6.38 5.22
CA VAL A 87 -12.21 5.39 6.29
C VAL A 87 -11.83 4.03 5.73
N ILE A 88 -11.01 3.32 6.50
CA ILE A 88 -10.53 1.98 6.18
C ILE A 88 -11.39 0.99 6.98
N TYR A 89 -11.92 -0.01 6.30
CA TYR A 89 -12.83 -1.04 6.82
C TYR A 89 -12.21 -2.42 6.69
N HIS A 90 -12.63 -3.35 7.54
CA HIS A 90 -12.26 -4.76 7.41
C HIS A 90 -13.15 -5.47 6.39
N GLY A 91 -12.55 -6.14 5.40
CA GLY A 91 -13.28 -6.78 4.30
C GLY A 91 -14.09 -5.78 3.47
N ASP A 92 -15.11 -6.29 2.77
CA ASP A 92 -15.93 -5.54 1.81
C ASP A 92 -17.43 -5.52 2.16
N SER A 93 -17.78 -5.74 3.44
CA SER A 93 -19.18 -5.71 3.87
C SER A 93 -19.65 -4.29 4.18
N ASP A 94 -20.88 -3.96 3.80
CA ASP A 94 -21.47 -2.65 4.10
C ASP A 94 -21.66 -2.40 5.61
N SER A 95 -21.70 -3.46 6.40
CA SER A 95 -21.73 -3.43 7.88
C SER A 95 -20.36 -3.58 8.53
N ALA A 96 -19.26 -3.52 7.75
CA ALA A 96 -17.91 -3.70 8.26
C ALA A 96 -17.57 -2.70 9.37
N ALA A 97 -16.88 -3.19 10.40
CA ALA A 97 -16.35 -2.34 11.45
C ALA A 97 -15.24 -1.41 10.88
N PRO A 98 -15.30 -0.10 11.17
CA PRO A 98 -14.25 0.82 10.74
C PRO A 98 -12.99 0.62 11.59
N LEU A 99 -11.83 0.61 10.92
CA LEU A 99 -10.52 0.44 11.55
C LEU A 99 -9.84 1.78 11.78
N LEU A 100 -9.69 2.58 10.72
CA LEU A 100 -8.93 3.83 10.74
C LEU A 100 -9.67 4.93 9.98
N SER A 101 -9.54 6.17 10.45
CA SER A 101 -9.88 7.39 9.70
C SER A 101 -8.60 8.08 9.25
N VAL A 102 -8.46 8.36 7.96
CA VAL A 102 -7.35 9.11 7.39
C VAL A 102 -7.88 10.48 6.95
N ARG A 103 -7.31 11.55 7.51
CA ARG A 103 -7.70 12.94 7.26
C ARG A 103 -6.53 13.73 6.72
N ARG A 104 -6.75 14.48 5.64
CA ARG A 104 -5.74 15.43 5.14
C ARG A 104 -5.46 16.47 6.21
N HIS A 105 -4.18 16.78 6.43
CA HIS A 105 -3.81 17.90 7.29
C HIS A 105 -4.12 19.22 6.56
N VAL A 106 -4.89 20.10 7.21
CA VAL A 106 -5.27 21.41 6.68
C VAL A 106 -4.69 22.47 7.61
N GLY A 107 -3.47 22.93 7.30
CA GLY A 107 -2.78 24.00 8.03
C GLY A 107 -2.14 24.98 7.07
N LEU A 108 -1.82 26.20 7.55
CA LEU A 108 -1.09 27.19 6.78
C LEU A 108 0.26 26.61 6.32
N ARG A 109 0.57 26.73 5.02
CA ARG A 109 1.84 26.29 4.42
C ARG A 109 3.01 26.90 5.20
N GLY A 110 3.73 26.09 5.98
CA GLY A 110 5.00 26.51 6.62
C GLY A 110 5.29 25.94 8.01
N ALA A 111 4.28 25.55 8.80
CA ALA A 111 4.51 25.19 10.21
C ALA A 111 4.57 23.68 10.52
N SER A 112 3.96 22.83 9.68
CA SER A 112 3.86 21.39 9.97
C SER A 112 4.37 20.53 8.81
N LYS A 113 5.18 19.52 9.13
CA LYS A 113 5.63 18.47 8.21
C LYS A 113 4.54 17.42 7.91
N ALA A 114 3.39 17.52 8.59
CA ALA A 114 2.28 16.59 8.47
C ALA A 114 1.52 16.79 7.15
N LEU A 115 1.39 15.68 6.41
CA LEU A 115 0.60 15.52 5.20
C LEU A 115 -0.83 15.09 5.53
N ALA A 116 -0.99 14.18 6.49
CA ALA A 116 -2.27 13.62 6.91
C ALA A 116 -2.19 13.07 8.35
N HIS A 117 -3.34 12.93 8.99
CA HIS A 117 -3.52 12.29 10.28
C HIS A 117 -4.30 11.00 10.11
N VAL A 118 -3.91 9.95 10.83
CA VAL A 118 -4.59 8.66 10.85
C VAL A 118 -5.01 8.36 12.28
N THR A 119 -6.30 8.16 12.50
CA THR A 119 -6.87 7.94 13.82
C THR A 119 -7.56 6.57 13.85
N PRO A 120 -7.21 5.68 14.79
CA PRO A 120 -7.96 4.45 15.01
C PRO A 120 -9.40 4.74 15.44
N LEU A 121 -10.32 3.90 14.98
CA LEU A 121 -11.75 4.00 15.27
C LEU A 121 -12.27 2.85 16.14
N SER A 122 -11.43 1.85 16.43
CA SER A 122 -11.81 0.68 17.23
C SER A 122 -11.66 0.88 18.74
N SER A 123 -10.96 1.93 19.20
CA SER A 123 -10.85 2.30 20.62
C SER A 123 -11.76 3.50 20.92
N THR A 124 -12.70 3.34 21.87
CA THR A 124 -13.52 4.45 22.38
C THR A 124 -13.28 4.59 23.90
N PRO A 125 -12.81 5.75 24.39
CA PRO A 125 -12.39 6.93 23.63
C PRO A 125 -11.12 6.66 22.80
N PRO A 126 -10.94 7.32 21.64
CA PRO A 126 -9.75 7.18 20.84
C PRO A 126 -8.54 7.65 21.65
N SER A 127 -7.59 6.75 21.91
CA SER A 127 -6.39 7.12 22.63
C SER A 127 -5.45 7.89 21.68
N PRO A 128 -4.92 9.06 22.09
CA PRO A 128 -3.95 9.79 21.26
C PRO A 128 -2.65 8.99 21.07
N ALA A 129 -2.41 7.99 21.92
CA ALA A 129 -1.26 7.09 21.87
C ALA A 129 -1.26 6.15 20.66
N GLU A 130 -2.40 5.93 20.01
CA GLU A 130 -2.53 5.03 18.84
C GLU A 130 -2.71 5.79 17.52
N ALA A 131 -2.66 7.12 17.54
CA ALA A 131 -2.74 7.93 16.34
C ALA A 131 -1.43 7.90 15.54
N TYR A 132 -1.54 7.96 14.21
CA TYR A 132 -0.39 8.07 13.32
C TYR A 132 -0.40 9.41 12.57
N VAL A 133 0.80 9.87 12.23
CA VAL A 133 1.02 11.06 11.40
C VAL A 133 1.72 10.65 10.13
N VAL A 134 1.18 11.09 9.00
CA VAL A 134 1.84 10.95 7.71
C VAL A 134 2.68 12.19 7.47
N GLU A 135 3.97 12.03 7.19
CA GLU A 135 4.90 13.12 6.93
C GLU A 135 5.52 13.02 5.54
N GLY A 136 6.02 14.15 5.03
CA GLY A 136 6.78 14.21 3.77
C GLY A 136 5.92 14.54 2.55
N SER A 137 6.27 13.96 1.39
CA SER A 137 5.63 14.25 0.10
C SER A 137 5.33 12.98 -0.67
N TYR A 138 4.04 12.63 -0.76
CA TYR A 138 3.61 11.49 -1.56
C TYR A 138 3.85 11.70 -3.06
N GLY A 139 3.73 12.93 -3.58
CA GLY A 139 4.00 13.25 -4.99
C GLY A 139 5.45 12.99 -5.41
N ARG A 140 6.40 13.10 -4.47
CA ARG A 140 7.81 12.72 -4.67
C ARG A 140 8.12 11.28 -4.27
N ARG A 141 7.10 10.49 -3.92
CA ARG A 141 7.20 9.15 -3.34
C ARG A 141 8.20 9.11 -2.18
N ALA A 142 8.11 10.10 -1.31
CA ALA A 142 8.99 10.29 -0.16
C ALA A 142 8.13 10.69 1.05
N CYS A 143 7.34 9.76 1.55
CA CYS A 143 6.50 9.98 2.73
C CYS A 143 6.57 8.79 3.69
N ALA A 144 6.35 9.06 4.96
CA ALA A 144 6.36 8.04 6.01
C ALA A 144 5.14 8.18 6.92
N VAL A 145 4.61 7.04 7.36
CA VAL A 145 3.61 6.95 8.41
C VAL A 145 4.36 6.72 9.71
N ARG A 146 4.20 7.63 10.68
CA ARG A 146 4.84 7.56 11.99
C ARG A 146 3.83 7.32 13.08
N ASP A 147 4.20 6.46 14.03
CA ASP A 147 3.42 6.25 15.26
C ASP A 147 3.58 7.43 16.25
N ALA A 148 2.90 7.34 17.40
CA ALA A 148 2.98 8.34 18.46
C ALA A 148 4.40 8.51 19.06
N ARG A 149 5.31 7.54 18.84
CA ARG A 149 6.71 7.60 19.27
C ARG A 149 7.61 8.23 18.20
N GLY A 150 7.03 8.67 17.08
CA GLY A 150 7.75 9.20 15.93
C GLY A 150 8.48 8.13 15.11
N GLN A 151 8.27 6.84 15.39
CA GLN A 151 8.90 5.75 14.64
C GLN A 151 8.15 5.49 13.34
N ALA A 152 8.89 5.29 12.25
CA ALA A 152 8.28 4.98 10.97
C ALA A 152 7.70 3.55 11.01
N VAL A 153 6.39 3.43 10.79
CA VAL A 153 5.68 2.15 10.70
C VAL A 153 5.29 1.82 9.26
N ALA A 154 5.36 2.79 8.36
CA ALA A 154 5.36 2.54 6.92
C ALA A 154 6.14 3.64 6.21
N GLU A 155 6.86 3.30 5.14
CA GLU A 155 7.59 4.26 4.33
C GLU A 155 7.37 4.03 2.83
N VAL A 156 7.00 5.10 2.14
CA VAL A 156 6.95 5.16 0.68
C VAL A 156 8.25 5.78 0.19
N ARG A 157 8.98 5.02 -0.62
CA ARG A 157 10.26 5.42 -1.21
C ARG A 157 10.17 5.32 -2.73
N ARG A 158 10.72 6.32 -3.42
CA ARG A 158 10.81 6.32 -4.87
C ARG A 158 11.64 5.13 -5.35
N LYS A 159 11.20 4.48 -6.42
CA LYS A 159 12.04 3.54 -7.15
C LYS A 159 12.64 4.32 -8.32
N GLU A 160 13.94 4.55 -8.26
CA GLU A 160 14.67 5.28 -9.32
C GLU A 160 14.56 4.52 -10.65
N SER A 161 14.72 5.23 -11.77
CA SER A 161 14.66 4.71 -13.16
C SER A 161 13.33 4.11 -13.68
N VAL A 162 12.28 4.00 -12.86
CA VAL A 162 10.97 3.40 -13.27
C VAL A 162 9.79 4.38 -13.28
N GLY A 163 10.05 5.68 -13.15
CA GLY A 163 9.03 6.72 -13.09
C GLY A 163 8.27 6.76 -11.76
N ASP A 164 7.23 7.59 -11.68
CA ASP A 164 6.50 7.82 -10.42
C ASP A 164 5.31 6.86 -10.21
N ASP A 165 5.02 6.00 -11.19
CA ASP A 165 3.99 4.97 -11.11
C ASP A 165 4.44 3.74 -10.33
N VAL A 166 5.75 3.55 -10.14
CA VAL A 166 6.30 2.43 -9.39
C VAL A 166 7.10 2.96 -8.20
N PHE A 167 6.82 2.45 -7.00
CA PHE A 167 7.51 2.85 -5.79
C PHE A 167 7.63 1.69 -4.81
N ARG A 168 8.49 1.85 -3.80
CA ARG A 168 8.69 0.86 -2.74
C ARG A 168 7.88 1.28 -1.51
N LEU A 169 7.15 0.33 -0.93
CA LEU A 169 6.52 0.46 0.37
C LEU A 169 7.24 -0.47 1.35
N VAL A 170 7.78 0.08 2.43
CA VAL A 170 8.32 -0.69 3.55
C VAL A 170 7.31 -0.62 4.68
N ALA A 171 6.75 -1.75 5.09
CA ALA A 171 5.74 -1.82 6.14
C ALA A 171 6.30 -2.53 7.38
N ASP A 172 6.23 -1.86 8.51
CA ASP A 172 6.62 -2.43 9.79
C ASP A 172 5.56 -3.46 10.25
N PRO A 173 5.98 -4.60 10.84
CA PRO A 173 5.04 -5.62 11.30
C PRO A 173 4.01 -5.11 12.31
N ARG A 174 4.33 -4.06 13.09
CA ARG A 174 3.40 -3.47 14.06
C ARG A 174 2.15 -2.91 13.39
N LEU A 175 2.29 -2.36 12.18
CA LEU A 175 1.17 -1.85 11.39
C LEU A 175 0.61 -2.93 10.45
N GLY A 176 1.49 -3.78 9.92
CA GLY A 176 1.14 -4.82 8.96
C GLY A 176 1.03 -4.30 7.53
N ALA A 177 1.43 -5.13 6.58
CA ALA A 177 1.45 -4.79 5.17
C ALA A 177 0.08 -4.36 4.59
N PRO A 178 -1.06 -5.05 4.90
CA PRO A 178 -2.35 -4.64 4.35
C PRO A 178 -2.78 -3.25 4.81
N LEU A 179 -2.59 -2.94 6.09
CA LEU A 179 -3.00 -1.67 6.67
C LEU A 179 -2.11 -0.52 6.20
N ALA A 180 -0.79 -0.77 6.11
CA ALA A 180 0.15 0.17 5.49
C ALA A 180 -0.27 0.51 4.05
N MET A 181 -0.62 -0.51 3.25
CA MET A 181 -1.09 -0.31 1.88
C MET A 181 -2.42 0.46 1.83
N ALA A 182 -3.37 0.16 2.72
CA ALA A 182 -4.65 0.89 2.80
C ALA A 182 -4.46 2.38 3.14
N ILE A 183 -3.50 2.72 4.00
CA ILE A 183 -3.13 4.11 4.27
C ILE A 183 -2.53 4.77 3.03
N VAL A 184 -1.66 4.07 2.28
CA VAL A 184 -1.11 4.56 1.01
C VAL A 184 -2.21 4.84 -0.02
N ILE A 185 -3.19 3.95 -0.15
CA ILE A 185 -4.36 4.15 -1.02
C ILE A 185 -5.11 5.43 -0.64
N ALA A 186 -5.38 5.63 0.66
CA ALA A 186 -6.05 6.84 1.14
C ALA A 186 -5.23 8.12 0.83
N ILE A 187 -3.90 8.07 0.99
CA ILE A 187 -3.01 9.20 0.67
C ILE A 187 -2.98 9.47 -0.84
N ASP A 188 -2.95 8.44 -1.69
CA ASP A 188 -2.99 8.57 -3.16
C ASP A 188 -4.25 9.30 -3.62
N GLU A 189 -5.39 8.96 -3.02
CA GLU A 189 -6.68 9.60 -3.29
C GLU A 189 -6.76 11.05 -2.80
N MET A 190 -6.10 11.36 -1.68
CA MET A 190 -5.95 12.74 -1.23
C MET A 190 -5.08 13.52 -2.20
N PHE A 191 -3.88 13.01 -2.49
CA PHE A 191 -2.80 13.68 -3.20
C PHE A 191 -2.47 12.95 -4.50
N PRO A 192 -3.31 13.08 -5.54
CA PRO A 192 -2.99 12.59 -6.87
C PRO A 192 -1.81 13.41 -7.41
N GLY A 193 -0.58 12.97 -7.10
CA GLY A 193 0.65 13.64 -7.50
C GLY A 193 1.03 13.30 -8.94
N GLY A 194 1.50 14.32 -9.68
CA GLY A 194 2.26 14.19 -10.93
C GLY A 194 1.55 13.45 -12.06
N GLY A 195 0.78 14.16 -12.90
CA GLY A 195 0.23 13.66 -14.18
C GLY A 195 -0.87 12.58 -14.10
N ALA A 196 -0.88 11.76 -13.06
CA ALA A 196 -1.86 10.69 -12.85
C ALA A 196 -3.04 11.18 -12.00
N ARG A 197 -4.26 10.97 -12.51
CA ARG A 197 -5.53 11.35 -11.86
C ARG A 197 -5.83 10.41 -10.69
N SER A 198 -6.53 10.88 -9.65
CA SER A 198 -6.94 10.03 -8.51
C SER A 198 -7.87 8.91 -9.01
N LEU A 199 -7.75 7.70 -8.45
CA LEU A 199 -8.52 6.54 -8.92
C LEU A 199 -10.01 6.78 -8.73
N LEU A 200 -10.41 7.43 -7.63
CA LEU A 200 -11.80 7.81 -7.38
C LEU A 200 -12.31 8.96 -8.26
N ARG A 201 -11.43 9.72 -8.93
CA ARG A 201 -11.79 10.85 -9.81
C ARG A 201 -11.74 10.51 -11.30
N THR A 202 -11.21 9.36 -11.66
CA THR A 202 -11.10 8.94 -13.06
C THR A 202 -12.39 8.24 -13.45
N THR A 203 -13.21 8.90 -14.28
CA THR A 203 -14.29 8.21 -15.00
C THR A 203 -13.64 7.11 -15.82
N CYS A 204 -14.14 5.87 -15.73
CA CYS A 204 -13.77 4.76 -16.61
C CYS A 204 -13.88 5.25 -18.06
N SER A 205 -12.77 5.69 -18.63
CA SER A 205 -12.68 6.06 -20.04
C SER A 205 -11.55 5.21 -20.58
N ALA A 206 -11.95 4.23 -21.38
CA ALA A 206 -11.10 3.23 -21.99
C ALA A 206 -9.88 3.88 -22.64
N GLN A 207 -8.69 3.49 -22.19
CA GLN A 207 -7.45 3.70 -22.94
C GLN A 207 -6.70 2.37 -23.03
N HIS A 208 -6.40 1.97 -24.26
CA HIS A 208 -5.68 0.76 -24.62
C HIS A 208 -4.24 0.76 -24.08
N PRO A 209 -3.71 -0.39 -23.59
CA PRO A 209 -2.29 -0.50 -23.25
C PRO A 209 -1.44 -0.84 -24.49
N PRO A 210 -0.22 -0.28 -24.65
CA PRO A 210 0.70 -0.71 -25.69
C PRO A 210 1.30 -2.10 -25.37
N PRO A 211 1.48 -2.96 -26.39
CA PRO A 211 1.76 -4.40 -26.24
C PRO A 211 3.20 -4.76 -25.77
N LYS A 212 4.01 -3.81 -25.30
CA LYS A 212 5.44 -4.05 -25.00
C LYS A 212 5.84 -3.97 -23.51
N PHE A 213 4.90 -3.74 -22.59
CA PHE A 213 5.23 -3.46 -21.19
C PHE A 213 5.53 -4.71 -20.34
N LEU A 214 5.01 -5.89 -20.72
CA LEU A 214 5.31 -7.15 -20.04
C LEU A 214 6.79 -7.54 -20.17
N GLN A 215 7.47 -7.13 -21.26
CA GLN A 215 8.89 -7.41 -21.45
C GLN A 215 9.79 -6.56 -20.53
N PHE A 216 9.32 -5.39 -20.08
CA PHE A 216 10.05 -4.51 -19.17
C PHE A 216 10.04 -5.01 -17.72
N LEU A 217 8.93 -5.64 -17.29
CA LEU A 217 8.81 -6.25 -15.97
C LEU A 217 9.77 -7.43 -15.77
N PHE A 218 10.04 -8.21 -16.81
CA PHE A 218 11.02 -9.30 -16.76
C PHE A 218 12.48 -8.80 -16.81
N GLN A 219 12.79 -7.74 -17.57
CA GLN A 219 14.16 -7.25 -17.69
C GLN A 219 14.68 -6.53 -16.45
N THR A 220 13.82 -5.79 -15.74
CA THR A 220 14.25 -5.03 -14.55
C THR A 220 14.54 -5.96 -13.35
N ASN A 221 13.92 -7.15 -13.31
CA ASN A 221 14.22 -8.15 -12.29
C ASN A 221 15.55 -8.87 -12.61
N ARG A 222 15.81 -9.19 -13.89
CA ARG A 222 17.04 -9.89 -14.32
C ARG A 222 18.31 -9.09 -14.07
N GLN A 223 18.33 -7.78 -14.36
CA GLN A 223 19.54 -6.97 -14.17
C GLN A 223 19.96 -6.85 -12.71
N LYS A 224 19.00 -6.90 -11.76
CA LYS A 224 19.29 -6.83 -10.33
C LYS A 224 19.80 -8.15 -9.76
N THR A 225 19.40 -9.28 -10.35
CA THR A 225 19.92 -10.60 -9.99
C THR A 225 21.35 -10.82 -10.53
N GLU A 226 21.69 -10.22 -11.68
CA GLU A 226 23.04 -10.32 -12.27
C GLU A 226 24.06 -9.39 -11.57
N GLU A 227 23.67 -8.18 -11.14
CA GLU A 227 24.55 -7.33 -10.30
C GLU A 227 24.87 -7.97 -8.93
N LEU A 228 23.90 -8.65 -8.30
CA LEU A 228 24.12 -9.31 -7.02
C LEU A 228 25.04 -10.55 -7.13
N LEU A 229 25.00 -11.26 -8.28
CA LEU A 229 25.88 -12.39 -8.57
C LEU A 229 27.31 -11.96 -8.87
N LEU A 230 27.51 -10.85 -9.60
CA LEU A 230 28.86 -10.36 -9.92
C LEU A 230 29.59 -9.79 -8.70
N GLN A 231 28.87 -9.23 -7.73
CA GLN A 231 29.48 -8.68 -6.52
C GLN A 231 29.93 -9.77 -5.53
N THR A 232 29.25 -10.93 -5.54
CA THR A 232 29.56 -12.07 -4.64
C THR A 232 30.76 -12.90 -5.14
N CYS A 233 31.12 -12.82 -6.42
CA CYS A 233 32.30 -13.52 -6.98
C CYS A 233 33.62 -12.75 -6.78
N SER A 234 33.60 -11.50 -6.31
CA SER A 234 34.81 -10.67 -6.14
C SER A 234 35.44 -10.73 -4.75
N SER A 235 34.84 -11.43 -3.79
CA SER A 235 35.24 -11.40 -2.37
C SER A 235 35.57 -12.78 -1.79
N VAL A 236 36.27 -13.64 -2.54
CA VAL A 236 36.96 -14.81 -1.97
C VAL A 236 38.44 -14.48 -1.84
N PRO A 237 38.98 -14.23 -0.64
CA PRO A 237 40.42 -14.14 -0.44
C PRO A 237 41.04 -15.52 -0.62
N ALA A 238 42.12 -15.60 -1.39
CA ALA A 238 42.97 -16.78 -1.47
C ALA A 238 43.65 -16.98 -0.10
N GLU A 239 43.13 -17.89 0.72
CA GLU A 239 43.89 -18.42 1.85
C GLU A 239 44.88 -19.47 1.35
N SER A 240 46.14 -19.16 1.61
CA SER A 240 47.36 -19.92 1.35
C SER A 240 47.49 -21.16 2.25
N MET A 241 47.86 -22.29 1.65
CA MET A 241 48.71 -23.32 2.26
C MET A 241 49.85 -23.64 1.29
#